data_AF-A0A3A6P4G7-F1
#
_entry.id   AF-A0A3A6P4G7-F1
#
_cell.length_a   1.000
_cell.length_b   1.000
_cell.length_c   1.000
_cell.angle_alpha   90.00
_cell.angle_beta   90.00
_cell.angle_gamma   90.00
#
_symmetry.space_group_name_H-M   'P 1'
#
loop_
_entity.id
_entity.type
_entity.pdbx_description
1 polymer ?
#
loop_
_entity_poly.entity_id
_entity_poly.type
_entity_poly.pdbx_seq_one_letter_code
_entity_poly.pdbx_strand_id
1 'polypeptide(L)'
;MATLYVVATPIGNLQDLSPRAEQVLRAAPVVAAESLQRARKLLSHLGLRGQRLISCREANRRRAVAEVLEALGAGQEVALISDAGTPGLSDPGAAVVAAAVQMGHRVAPVAGPSALAAALSVCGLKQAPLIFLGFLPSKSGPRRKLLAQAGASGWTLALFEAPHRLAETAADLLEVLGDRPLVLARELTKVHEEVVHTTCAGLVRRLRGLESRGEVTLVVGPGQAAGPDPSEVDRLLRQGLAAGQEGPSALARRVAKDLGLNREGVYARLLSLKQTAGTEEMDAGVDSAQEQERVLRVSNSLGLHARAAAKISQTVAQYQCSVRLLKDQVEADAASVLSILGLDAPQGSTILAQAQGPQAGPVLDALEQLFGGLFGEGA
;
A
#
# COMPACT_ATOMS: atom_id res chain seq x y z
N MET A 1 -12.45 -31.32 -31.16
CA MET A 1 -11.66 -30.94 -29.98
C MET A 1 -12.63 -30.42 -28.94
N ALA A 2 -12.74 -31.10 -27.79
CA ALA A 2 -13.75 -30.74 -26.79
C ALA A 2 -13.44 -29.41 -26.10
N THR A 3 -14.48 -28.77 -25.57
CA THR A 3 -14.41 -27.51 -24.81
C THR A 3 -14.68 -27.75 -23.33
N LEU A 4 -13.88 -27.10 -22.48
CA LEU A 4 -14.22 -26.84 -21.09
C LEU A 4 -15.01 -25.53 -21.03
N TYR A 5 -16.31 -25.62 -20.75
CA TYR A 5 -17.15 -24.46 -20.50
C TYR A 5 -17.07 -24.05 -19.03
N VAL A 6 -16.69 -22.81 -18.76
CA VAL A 6 -16.69 -22.23 -17.40
C VAL A 6 -18.02 -21.52 -17.21
N VAL A 7 -18.94 -22.12 -16.46
CA VAL A 7 -20.35 -21.72 -16.41
C VAL A 7 -20.68 -21.05 -15.08
N ALA A 8 -21.01 -19.76 -15.14
CA ALA A 8 -21.48 -19.03 -13.97
C ALA A 8 -22.87 -19.52 -13.53
N THR A 9 -23.03 -19.74 -12.23
CA THR A 9 -24.28 -20.19 -11.60
C THR A 9 -24.89 -19.10 -10.71
N PRO A 10 -26.20 -19.15 -10.40
CA PRO A 10 -26.85 -18.25 -9.45
C PRO A 10 -26.10 -18.08 -8.12
N ILE A 11 -26.10 -16.85 -7.59
CA ILE A 11 -25.53 -16.53 -6.26
C ILE A 11 -26.58 -16.50 -5.13
N GLY A 12 -27.86 -16.69 -5.47
CA GLY A 12 -28.95 -16.60 -4.50
C GLY A 12 -30.32 -16.83 -5.12
N ASN A 13 -30.56 -16.23 -6.28
CA ASN A 13 -31.82 -16.35 -7.03
C ASN A 13 -31.65 -17.22 -8.28
N LEU A 14 -32.44 -18.30 -8.39
CA LEU A 14 -32.41 -19.20 -9.55
C LEU A 14 -32.75 -18.49 -10.87
N GLN A 15 -33.49 -17.38 -10.83
CA GLN A 15 -33.81 -16.57 -12.01
C GLN A 15 -32.58 -15.89 -12.62
N ASP A 16 -31.47 -15.81 -11.89
CA ASP A 16 -30.23 -15.21 -12.39
C ASP A 16 -29.46 -16.17 -13.33
N LEU A 17 -29.89 -17.43 -13.46
CA LEU A 17 -29.26 -18.38 -14.38
C LEU A 17 -29.47 -17.93 -15.83
N SER A 18 -28.39 -17.71 -16.57
CA SER A 18 -28.51 -17.25 -17.96
C SER A 18 -29.05 -18.36 -18.88
N PRO A 19 -29.84 -18.03 -19.93
CA PRO A 19 -30.30 -19.01 -20.92
C PRO A 19 -29.15 -19.79 -21.57
N ARG A 20 -27.99 -19.14 -21.74
CA ARG A 20 -26.78 -19.78 -22.27
C ARG A 20 -26.17 -20.78 -21.29
N ALA A 21 -26.18 -20.49 -19.99
CA ALA A 21 -25.74 -21.44 -18.97
C ALA A 21 -26.61 -22.70 -18.97
N GLU A 22 -27.94 -22.53 -19.04
CA GLU A 22 -28.87 -23.65 -19.18
C GLU A 22 -28.57 -24.47 -20.44
N GLN A 23 -28.45 -23.84 -21.61
CA GLN A 23 -28.16 -24.54 -22.87
C GLN A 23 -26.88 -25.38 -22.78
N VAL A 24 -25.81 -24.82 -22.21
CA VAL A 24 -24.53 -25.53 -22.03
C VAL A 24 -24.67 -26.70 -21.05
N LEU A 25 -25.36 -26.51 -19.91
CA LEU A 25 -25.59 -27.58 -18.94
C LEU A 25 -26.46 -28.71 -19.50
N ARG A 26 -27.41 -28.40 -20.39
CA ARG A 26 -28.21 -29.41 -21.11
C ARG A 26 -27.36 -30.22 -22.10
N ALA A 27 -26.44 -29.56 -22.80
CA ALA A 27 -25.64 -30.18 -23.86
C ALA A 27 -24.40 -30.94 -23.33
N ALA A 28 -23.80 -30.49 -22.22
CA ALA A 28 -22.58 -31.09 -21.69
C ALA A 28 -22.87 -32.45 -21.02
N PRO A 29 -22.26 -33.56 -21.48
CA PRO A 29 -22.42 -34.88 -20.85
C PRO A 29 -21.74 -34.98 -19.48
N VAL A 30 -20.77 -34.09 -19.19
CA VAL A 30 -20.01 -34.07 -17.95
C VAL A 30 -20.14 -32.71 -17.27
N VAL A 31 -20.43 -32.71 -15.97
CA VAL A 31 -20.44 -31.51 -15.12
C VAL A 31 -19.43 -31.67 -13.99
N ALA A 32 -18.43 -30.81 -13.99
CA ALA A 32 -17.44 -30.66 -12.93
C ALA A 32 -17.94 -29.61 -11.94
N ALA A 33 -18.12 -29.99 -10.67
CA ALA A 33 -18.75 -29.12 -9.68
C ALA A 33 -18.06 -29.17 -8.32
N GLU A 34 -17.99 -28.03 -7.64
CA GLU A 34 -17.48 -27.93 -6.27
C GLU A 34 -18.31 -28.78 -5.30
N SER A 35 -19.60 -28.50 -5.16
CA SER A 35 -20.56 -29.33 -4.44
C SER A 35 -21.45 -30.13 -5.39
N LEU A 36 -21.30 -31.45 -5.37
CA LEU A 36 -22.20 -32.36 -6.08
C LEU A 36 -23.66 -32.24 -5.61
N GLN A 37 -23.87 -31.85 -4.35
CA GLN A 37 -25.22 -31.66 -3.83
C GLN A 37 -25.89 -30.43 -4.48
N ARG A 38 -25.19 -29.30 -4.57
CA ARG A 38 -25.72 -28.10 -5.23
C ARG A 38 -25.87 -28.30 -6.73
N ALA A 39 -24.90 -28.95 -7.38
CA ALA A 39 -24.98 -29.32 -8.79
C ALA A 39 -26.24 -30.14 -9.08
N ARG A 40 -26.52 -31.19 -8.30
CA ARG A 40 -27.74 -31.99 -8.48
C ARG A 40 -29.02 -31.18 -8.30
N LYS A 41 -29.07 -30.25 -7.35
CA LYS A 41 -30.24 -29.37 -7.16
C LYS A 41 -30.45 -28.47 -8.37
N LEU A 42 -29.39 -27.81 -8.87
CA LEU A 42 -29.44 -26.98 -10.06
C LEU A 42 -29.87 -27.78 -11.30
N LEU A 43 -29.23 -28.91 -11.55
CA LEU A 43 -29.58 -29.79 -12.68
C LEU A 43 -31.02 -30.30 -12.57
N SER A 44 -31.47 -30.70 -11.38
CA SER A 44 -32.85 -31.14 -11.17
C SER A 44 -33.87 -30.03 -11.44
N HIS A 45 -33.56 -28.78 -11.07
CA HIS A 45 -34.39 -27.62 -11.40
C HIS A 45 -34.53 -27.43 -12.92
N LEU A 46 -33.49 -27.75 -13.68
CA LEU A 46 -33.51 -27.74 -15.16
C LEU A 46 -34.12 -29.02 -15.77
N GLY A 47 -34.58 -29.98 -14.96
CA GLY A 47 -35.08 -31.28 -15.43
C GLY A 47 -33.99 -32.22 -15.94
N LEU A 48 -32.73 -32.02 -15.52
CA LEU A 48 -31.55 -32.77 -15.95
C LEU A 48 -31.12 -33.81 -14.91
N ARG A 49 -30.84 -35.05 -15.34
CA ARG A 49 -30.43 -36.17 -14.45
C ARG A 49 -29.36 -37.11 -15.03
N GLY A 50 -28.97 -36.93 -16.29
CA GLY A 50 -28.12 -37.88 -17.03
C GLY A 50 -26.62 -37.56 -17.03
N GLN A 51 -26.24 -36.39 -16.54
CA GLN A 51 -24.86 -35.91 -16.59
C GLN A 51 -23.96 -36.70 -15.64
N ARG A 52 -22.76 -37.07 -16.10
CA ARG A 52 -21.69 -37.56 -15.24
C ARG A 52 -21.18 -36.40 -14.39
N LEU A 53 -21.14 -36.58 -13.07
CA LEU A 53 -20.68 -35.55 -12.15
C LEU A 53 -19.25 -35.81 -11.67
N ILE A 54 -18.38 -34.80 -11.76
CA ILE A 54 -17.02 -34.81 -11.21
C ILE A 54 -16.99 -33.84 -10.02
N SER A 55 -16.47 -34.28 -8.87
CA SER A 55 -16.36 -33.41 -7.68
C SER A 55 -15.03 -32.64 -7.69
N CYS A 56 -15.10 -31.32 -7.73
CA CYS A 56 -13.97 -30.39 -7.79
C CYS A 56 -13.85 -29.59 -6.49
N ARG A 57 -13.42 -30.24 -5.41
CA ARG A 57 -13.16 -29.60 -4.11
C ARG A 57 -11.67 -29.37 -3.92
N GLU A 58 -11.34 -28.47 -3.02
CA GLU A 58 -9.95 -28.20 -2.66
C GLU A 58 -9.20 -29.48 -2.24
N ALA A 59 -9.84 -30.29 -1.39
CA ALA A 59 -9.27 -31.52 -0.85
C ALA A 59 -8.99 -32.62 -1.90
N ASN A 60 -9.67 -32.60 -3.05
CA ASN A 60 -9.49 -33.61 -4.11
C ASN A 60 -9.05 -33.01 -5.45
N ARG A 61 -8.53 -31.77 -5.42
CA ARG A 61 -8.16 -30.97 -6.60
C ARG A 61 -7.38 -31.76 -7.65
N ARG A 62 -6.32 -32.47 -7.27
CA ARG A 62 -5.48 -33.25 -8.20
C ARG A 62 -6.26 -34.31 -8.96
N ARG A 63 -7.11 -35.06 -8.25
CA ARG A 63 -7.95 -36.11 -8.85
C ARG A 63 -9.00 -35.50 -9.79
N ALA A 64 -9.63 -34.41 -9.35
CA ALA A 64 -10.63 -33.72 -10.14
C ALA A 64 -10.06 -33.18 -11.46
N VAL A 65 -8.86 -32.60 -11.44
CA VAL A 65 -8.16 -32.17 -12.66
C VAL A 65 -7.94 -33.35 -13.61
N ALA A 66 -7.42 -34.48 -13.11
CA ALA A 66 -7.18 -35.66 -13.94
C ALA A 66 -8.47 -36.19 -14.60
N GLU A 67 -9.56 -36.32 -13.83
CA GLU A 67 -10.85 -36.77 -14.34
C GLU A 67 -11.44 -35.82 -15.41
N VAL A 68 -11.26 -34.50 -15.25
CA VAL A 68 -11.71 -33.51 -16.24
C VAL A 68 -10.88 -33.59 -17.52
N LEU A 69 -9.56 -33.68 -17.41
CA LEU A 69 -8.67 -33.80 -18.57
C LEU A 69 -8.92 -35.11 -19.33
N GLU A 70 -9.20 -36.20 -18.63
CA GLU A 70 -9.58 -37.47 -19.24
C GLU A 70 -10.87 -37.33 -20.07
N ALA A 71 -11.90 -36.69 -19.52
CA ALA A 71 -13.16 -36.45 -20.24
C ALA A 71 -12.94 -35.58 -21.50
N LEU A 72 -12.18 -34.49 -21.36
CA LEU A 72 -11.83 -33.62 -22.50
C LEU A 72 -11.00 -34.36 -23.56
N GLY A 73 -10.05 -35.19 -23.13
CA GLY A 73 -9.22 -36.04 -24.00
C GLY A 73 -10.04 -37.10 -24.75
N ALA A 74 -11.11 -37.61 -24.14
CA ALA A 74 -12.10 -38.47 -24.77
C ALA A 74 -13.08 -37.73 -25.71
N GLY A 75 -12.89 -36.42 -25.94
CA GLY A 75 -13.74 -35.63 -26.81
C GLY A 75 -15.08 -35.21 -26.19
N GLN A 76 -15.24 -35.34 -24.87
CA GLN A 76 -16.47 -34.95 -24.16
C GLN A 76 -16.41 -33.48 -23.75
N GLU A 77 -17.49 -32.74 -24.04
CA GLU A 77 -17.69 -31.38 -23.52
C GLU A 77 -17.88 -31.44 -22.00
N VAL A 78 -17.20 -30.53 -21.27
CA VAL A 78 -17.27 -30.47 -19.80
C VAL A 78 -17.77 -29.10 -19.38
N ALA A 79 -18.82 -29.05 -18.55
CA ALA A 79 -19.25 -27.82 -17.88
C ALA A 79 -18.67 -27.76 -16.46
N LEU A 80 -17.82 -26.77 -16.19
CA LEU A 80 -17.30 -26.45 -14.86
C LEU A 80 -18.22 -25.43 -14.19
N ILE A 81 -18.72 -25.77 -12.99
CA ILE A 81 -19.54 -24.90 -12.14
C ILE A 81 -18.98 -24.82 -10.72
N SER A 82 -19.18 -23.70 -10.04
CA SER A 82 -18.92 -23.51 -8.61
C SER A 82 -20.23 -23.64 -7.81
N ASP A 83 -20.12 -23.60 -6.48
CA ASP A 83 -21.31 -23.60 -5.61
C ASP A 83 -22.24 -22.41 -5.87
N ALA A 84 -21.67 -21.27 -6.28
CA ALA A 84 -22.34 -20.04 -6.64
C ALA A 84 -21.40 -19.14 -7.47
N GLY A 85 -21.98 -18.36 -8.39
CA GLY A 85 -21.27 -17.33 -9.14
C GLY A 85 -20.38 -17.86 -10.26
N THR A 86 -19.35 -17.10 -10.61
CA THR A 86 -18.42 -17.44 -11.70
C THR A 86 -17.26 -18.32 -11.20
N PRO A 87 -17.09 -19.55 -11.74
CA PRO A 87 -16.00 -20.43 -11.34
C PRO A 87 -14.63 -19.84 -11.68
N GLY A 88 -13.63 -20.15 -10.86
CA GLY A 88 -12.23 -19.75 -11.03
C GLY A 88 -11.86 -18.39 -10.44
N LEU A 89 -12.79 -17.66 -9.80
CA LEU A 89 -12.47 -16.39 -9.14
C LEU A 89 -11.99 -16.57 -7.70
N SER A 90 -12.62 -17.45 -6.93
CA SER A 90 -12.29 -17.68 -5.51
C SER A 90 -12.71 -19.08 -5.05
N ASP A 91 -12.55 -20.05 -5.96
CA ASP A 91 -12.97 -21.44 -5.80
C ASP A 91 -11.95 -22.40 -6.45
N PRO A 92 -12.05 -23.73 -6.20
CA PRO A 92 -11.09 -24.71 -6.72
C PRO A 92 -11.05 -24.83 -8.25
N GLY A 93 -12.02 -24.27 -8.98
CA GLY A 93 -12.16 -24.39 -10.43
C GLY A 93 -11.00 -23.76 -11.21
N ALA A 94 -10.30 -22.79 -10.65
CA ALA A 94 -9.14 -22.15 -11.28
C ALA A 94 -8.04 -23.16 -11.68
N ALA A 95 -7.82 -24.18 -10.84
CA ALA A 95 -6.85 -25.23 -11.13
C ALA A 95 -7.25 -26.12 -12.33
N VAL A 96 -8.55 -26.38 -12.49
CA VAL A 96 -9.09 -27.14 -13.62
C VAL A 96 -8.91 -26.35 -14.92
N VAL A 97 -9.25 -25.05 -14.89
CA VAL A 97 -9.06 -24.15 -16.03
C VAL A 97 -7.58 -24.07 -16.43
N ALA A 98 -6.68 -23.86 -15.47
CA ALA A 98 -5.25 -23.77 -15.73
C ALA A 98 -4.70 -25.05 -16.40
N ALA A 99 -5.09 -26.22 -15.89
CA ALA A 99 -4.66 -27.50 -16.44
C ALA A 99 -5.21 -27.73 -17.85
N ALA A 100 -6.48 -27.38 -18.12
CA ALA A 100 -7.08 -27.49 -19.44
C ALA A 100 -6.35 -26.60 -20.47
N VAL A 101 -6.03 -25.35 -20.10
CA VAL A 101 -5.23 -24.44 -20.93
C VAL A 101 -3.84 -25.02 -21.20
N GLN A 102 -3.18 -25.55 -20.18
CA GLN A 102 -1.84 -26.11 -20.30
C GLN A 102 -1.80 -27.32 -21.24
N MET A 103 -2.85 -28.15 -21.25
CA MET A 103 -2.99 -29.29 -22.17
C MET A 103 -3.54 -28.89 -23.55
N GLY A 104 -3.68 -27.59 -23.80
CA GLY A 104 -4.13 -27.06 -25.07
C GLY A 104 -5.62 -27.22 -25.35
N HIS A 105 -6.44 -27.69 -24.40
CA HIS A 105 -7.89 -27.79 -24.59
C HIS A 105 -8.54 -26.42 -24.76
N ARG A 106 -9.64 -26.36 -25.51
CA ARG A 106 -10.42 -25.13 -25.64
C ARG A 106 -11.11 -24.83 -24.32
N VAL A 107 -10.97 -23.61 -23.81
CA VAL A 107 -11.70 -23.12 -22.64
C VAL A 107 -12.60 -21.97 -23.07
N ALA A 108 -13.88 -22.03 -22.72
CA ALA A 108 -14.87 -21.02 -23.11
C ALA A 108 -15.66 -20.52 -21.89
N PRO A 109 -15.69 -19.20 -21.63
CA PRO A 109 -16.52 -18.66 -20.56
C PRO A 109 -18.00 -18.63 -20.98
N VAL A 110 -18.89 -18.89 -20.02
CA VAL A 110 -20.31 -18.59 -20.10
C VAL A 110 -20.61 -17.54 -19.03
N ALA A 111 -20.82 -16.31 -19.50
CA ALA A 111 -21.12 -15.17 -18.64
C ALA A 111 -22.40 -15.40 -17.83
N GLY A 112 -22.43 -14.83 -16.63
CA GLY A 112 -23.54 -14.97 -15.70
C GLY A 112 -23.25 -14.31 -14.35
N PRO A 113 -23.98 -14.71 -13.30
CA PRO A 113 -23.98 -14.03 -12.01
C PRO A 113 -22.61 -14.01 -11.34
N SER A 114 -22.28 -12.89 -10.70
CA SER A 114 -21.06 -12.72 -9.91
C SER A 114 -21.33 -11.81 -8.73
N ALA A 115 -21.07 -12.28 -7.51
CA ALA A 115 -21.25 -11.49 -6.30
C ALA A 115 -20.37 -10.23 -6.32
N LEU A 116 -19.17 -10.31 -6.90
CA LEU A 116 -18.27 -9.17 -7.09
C LEU A 116 -18.89 -8.12 -8.01
N ALA A 117 -19.37 -8.53 -9.20
CA ALA A 117 -19.95 -7.61 -10.17
C ALA A 117 -21.24 -6.98 -9.64
N ALA A 118 -22.10 -7.78 -8.99
CA ALA A 118 -23.33 -7.32 -8.35
C ALA A 118 -23.02 -6.28 -7.27
N ALA A 119 -22.10 -6.57 -6.33
CA ALA A 119 -21.70 -5.64 -5.27
C ALA A 119 -21.14 -4.33 -5.84
N LEU A 120 -20.25 -4.40 -6.84
CA LEU A 120 -19.68 -3.21 -7.48
C LEU A 120 -20.76 -2.39 -8.19
N SER A 121 -21.73 -3.01 -8.85
CA SER A 121 -22.77 -2.28 -9.59
C SER A 121 -23.64 -1.38 -8.70
N VAL A 122 -23.74 -1.69 -7.41
CA VAL A 122 -24.57 -0.96 -6.43
C VAL A 122 -23.75 -0.23 -5.35
N CYS A 123 -22.41 -0.24 -5.42
CA CYS A 123 -21.58 0.27 -4.31
C CYS A 123 -21.47 1.79 -4.24
N GLY A 124 -21.77 2.53 -5.32
CA GLY A 124 -21.64 3.99 -5.34
C GLY A 124 -20.22 4.55 -5.09
N LEU A 125 -19.20 3.71 -4.98
CA LEU A 125 -17.80 4.09 -4.78
C LEU A 125 -17.05 4.12 -6.12
N LYS A 126 -15.90 4.80 -6.17
CA LYS A 126 -15.00 4.74 -7.34
C LYS A 126 -14.59 3.29 -7.59
N GLN A 127 -14.73 2.79 -8.81
CA GLN A 127 -14.53 1.36 -9.11
C GLN A 127 -13.28 1.05 -9.94
N ALA A 128 -12.66 2.06 -10.56
CA ALA A 128 -11.49 1.87 -11.40
C ALA A 128 -10.40 2.91 -11.10
N PRO A 129 -9.15 2.49 -10.87
CA PRO A 129 -8.71 1.09 -10.74
C PRO A 129 -9.23 0.42 -9.45
N LEU A 130 -9.27 -0.91 -9.44
CA LEU A 130 -9.75 -1.78 -8.35
C LEU A 130 -8.80 -2.96 -8.16
N ILE A 131 -8.64 -3.42 -6.92
CA ILE A 131 -8.00 -4.69 -6.58
C ILE A 131 -9.05 -5.63 -5.99
N PHE A 132 -9.27 -6.77 -6.63
CA PHE A 132 -10.06 -7.86 -6.05
C PHE A 132 -9.14 -8.84 -5.32
N LEU A 133 -9.40 -9.04 -4.03
CA LEU A 133 -8.56 -9.85 -3.13
C LEU A 133 -9.07 -11.28 -2.92
N GLY A 134 -10.25 -11.63 -3.43
CA GLY A 134 -10.90 -12.89 -3.09
C GLY A 134 -11.20 -13.00 -1.60
N PHE A 135 -11.03 -14.19 -1.02
CA PHE A 135 -11.10 -14.38 0.44
C PHE A 135 -9.77 -14.05 1.11
N LEU A 136 -9.83 -13.27 2.20
CA LEU A 136 -8.64 -12.93 2.98
C LEU A 136 -8.09 -14.14 3.74
N PRO A 137 -6.77 -14.21 4.00
CA PRO A 137 -6.17 -15.21 4.87
C PRO A 137 -6.88 -15.31 6.23
N SER A 138 -7.06 -16.53 6.73
CA SER A 138 -7.78 -16.78 8.00
C SER A 138 -7.03 -16.26 9.23
N LYS A 139 -5.69 -16.26 9.19
CA LYS A 139 -4.84 -15.73 10.27
C LYS A 139 -4.64 -14.22 10.13
N SER A 140 -4.70 -13.51 11.25
CA SER A 140 -4.60 -12.04 11.29
C SER A 140 -3.29 -11.50 10.67
N GLY A 141 -2.12 -12.05 11.02
CA GLY A 141 -0.83 -11.58 10.49
C GLY A 141 -0.76 -11.56 8.94
N PRO A 142 -0.95 -12.70 8.26
CA PRO A 142 -1.02 -12.74 6.79
C PRO A 142 -2.12 -11.87 6.19
N ARG A 143 -3.29 -11.78 6.84
CA ARG A 143 -4.40 -10.92 6.41
C ARG A 143 -4.01 -9.44 6.42
N ARG A 144 -3.47 -8.95 7.54
CA ARG A 144 -2.99 -7.57 7.69
C ARG A 144 -1.90 -7.24 6.68
N LYS A 145 -0.96 -8.17 6.44
CA LYS A 145 0.09 -8.01 5.43
C LYS A 145 -0.50 -7.82 4.03
N LEU A 146 -1.44 -8.66 3.62
CA LEU A 146 -2.12 -8.54 2.33
C LEU A 146 -2.91 -7.23 2.22
N LEU A 147 -3.63 -6.84 3.28
CA LEU A 147 -4.37 -5.58 3.33
C LEU A 147 -3.44 -4.37 3.20
N ALA A 148 -2.29 -4.37 3.88
CA ALA A 148 -1.31 -3.29 3.80
C ALA A 148 -0.75 -3.16 2.37
N GLN A 149 -0.37 -4.28 1.76
CA GLN A 149 0.12 -4.33 0.38
C GLN A 149 -0.92 -3.79 -0.62
N ALA A 150 -2.16 -4.25 -0.52
CA ALA A 150 -3.24 -3.80 -1.39
C ALA A 150 -3.60 -2.33 -1.11
N GLY A 151 -3.64 -1.94 0.16
CA GLY A 151 -3.98 -0.60 0.62
C GLY A 151 -3.02 0.48 0.17
N ALA A 152 -1.73 0.14 0.00
CA ALA A 152 -0.68 1.05 -0.49
C ALA A 152 -0.96 1.58 -1.90
N SER A 153 -1.71 0.84 -2.72
CA SER A 153 -2.14 1.30 -4.05
C SER A 153 -3.04 2.54 -4.02
N GLY A 154 -3.71 2.80 -2.90
CA GLY A 154 -4.76 3.81 -2.79
C GLY A 154 -6.05 3.49 -3.56
N TRP A 155 -6.11 2.34 -4.25
CA TRP A 155 -7.26 1.95 -5.06
C TRP A 155 -8.38 1.36 -4.20
N THR A 156 -9.54 1.25 -4.83
CA THR A 156 -10.68 0.52 -4.27
C THR A 156 -10.32 -0.96 -4.13
N LEU A 157 -10.72 -1.56 -3.01
CA LEU A 157 -10.51 -2.97 -2.73
C LEU A 157 -11.86 -3.67 -2.70
N ALA A 158 -11.97 -4.84 -3.32
CA ALA A 158 -13.12 -5.72 -3.14
C ALA A 158 -12.67 -7.09 -2.62
N LEU A 159 -13.42 -7.65 -1.69
CA LEU A 159 -13.09 -8.94 -1.08
C LEU A 159 -14.35 -9.68 -0.66
N PHE A 160 -14.25 -11.01 -0.62
CA PHE A 160 -15.24 -11.87 -0.01
C PHE A 160 -14.86 -12.15 1.44
N GLU A 161 -15.85 -12.29 2.31
CA GLU A 161 -15.61 -12.69 3.70
C GLU A 161 -16.68 -13.63 4.21
N ALA A 162 -16.24 -14.60 5.01
CA ALA A 162 -17.14 -15.51 5.69
C ALA A 162 -17.79 -14.79 6.89
N PRO A 163 -19.07 -15.04 7.17
CA PRO A 163 -19.81 -14.28 8.19
C PRO A 163 -19.19 -14.36 9.59
N HIS A 164 -18.70 -15.53 9.97
CA HIS A 164 -18.08 -15.76 11.29
C HIS A 164 -16.72 -15.04 11.45
N ARG A 165 -16.10 -14.59 10.35
CA ARG A 165 -14.83 -13.84 10.34
C ARG A 165 -15.00 -12.34 10.17
N LEU A 166 -16.22 -11.90 9.83
CA LEU A 166 -16.45 -10.53 9.39
C LEU A 166 -16.05 -9.48 10.43
N ALA A 167 -16.27 -9.75 11.71
CA ALA A 167 -15.91 -8.84 12.79
C ALA A 167 -14.38 -8.66 12.92
N GLU A 168 -13.61 -9.74 12.84
CA GLU A 168 -12.15 -9.69 12.87
C GLU A 168 -11.59 -8.96 11.65
N THR A 169 -12.14 -9.24 10.47
CA THR A 169 -11.76 -8.59 9.23
C THR A 169 -12.10 -7.09 9.26
N ALA A 170 -13.25 -6.70 9.81
CA ALA A 170 -13.60 -5.29 9.98
C ALA A 170 -12.62 -4.55 10.89
N ALA A 171 -12.17 -5.18 11.98
CA ALA A 171 -11.15 -4.61 12.87
C ALA A 171 -9.80 -4.44 12.15
N ASP A 172 -9.34 -5.48 11.43
CA ASP A 172 -8.08 -5.42 10.66
C ASP A 172 -8.14 -4.40 9.51
N LEU A 173 -9.29 -4.25 8.85
CA LEU A 173 -9.51 -3.23 7.82
C LEU A 173 -9.35 -1.82 8.40
N LEU A 174 -9.99 -1.53 9.54
CA LEU A 174 -9.88 -0.23 10.19
C LEU A 174 -8.43 0.05 10.63
N GLU A 175 -7.78 -0.92 11.25
CA GLU A 175 -6.42 -0.76 11.76
C GLU A 175 -5.40 -0.54 10.64
N VAL A 176 -5.50 -1.30 9.54
CA VAL A 176 -4.51 -1.27 8.46
C VAL A 176 -4.80 -0.19 7.42
N LEU A 177 -6.07 0.04 7.08
CA LEU A 177 -6.47 0.94 5.98
C LEU A 177 -6.94 2.31 6.45
N GLY A 178 -7.20 2.47 7.76
CA GLY A 178 -7.88 3.63 8.33
C GLY A 178 -9.38 3.62 8.06
N ASP A 179 -10.04 4.75 8.34
CA ASP A 179 -11.49 4.89 8.21
C ASP A 179 -11.95 5.20 6.78
N ARG A 180 -11.64 4.30 5.84
CA ARG A 180 -12.06 4.45 4.43
C ARG A 180 -13.57 4.26 4.28
N PRO A 181 -14.21 4.91 3.29
CA PRO A 181 -15.57 4.55 2.87
C PRO A 181 -15.65 3.06 2.54
N LEU A 182 -16.76 2.42 2.90
CA LEU A 182 -16.93 0.98 2.74
C LEU A 182 -18.39 0.65 2.44
N VAL A 183 -18.61 -0.32 1.56
CA VAL A 183 -19.91 -0.95 1.35
C VAL A 183 -19.87 -2.40 1.78
N LEU A 184 -20.82 -2.77 2.63
CA LEU A 184 -21.14 -4.16 2.98
C LEU A 184 -22.30 -4.60 2.08
N ALA A 185 -22.06 -5.58 1.21
CA ALA A 185 -23.09 -6.25 0.45
C ALA A 185 -23.26 -7.68 0.96
N ARG A 186 -24.43 -8.01 1.47
CA ARG A 186 -24.72 -9.29 2.14
C ARG A 186 -25.92 -9.96 1.50
N GLU A 187 -25.82 -11.27 1.30
CA GLU A 187 -26.91 -12.10 0.76
C GLU A 187 -27.48 -11.55 -0.56
N LEU A 188 -26.60 -11.05 -1.43
CA LEU A 188 -26.98 -10.50 -2.74
C LEU A 188 -27.84 -11.51 -3.53
N THR A 189 -28.90 -10.98 -4.12
CA THR A 189 -29.99 -11.64 -4.84
C THR A 189 -30.86 -12.60 -4.03
N LYS A 190 -30.66 -12.71 -2.71
CA LYS A 190 -31.49 -13.55 -1.83
C LYS A 190 -32.58 -12.73 -1.13
N VAL A 191 -33.50 -13.41 -0.44
CA VAL A 191 -34.62 -12.79 0.29
C VAL A 191 -34.17 -11.76 1.33
N HIS A 192 -32.98 -11.93 1.92
CA HIS A 192 -32.42 -11.06 2.95
C HIS A 192 -31.27 -10.20 2.43
N GLU A 193 -31.32 -9.82 1.15
CA GLU A 193 -30.34 -8.91 0.54
C GLU A 193 -30.20 -7.61 1.37
N GLU A 194 -28.96 -7.22 1.64
CA GLU A 194 -28.64 -5.99 2.34
C GLU A 194 -27.40 -5.32 1.72
N VAL A 195 -27.53 -4.04 1.37
CA VAL A 195 -26.42 -3.19 0.92
C VAL A 195 -26.29 -2.00 1.88
N VAL A 196 -25.20 -1.95 2.64
CA VAL A 196 -24.95 -0.92 3.65
C VAL A 196 -23.78 -0.06 3.23
N HIS A 197 -24.04 1.21 2.99
CA HIS A 197 -23.00 2.23 2.79
C HIS A 197 -22.55 2.77 4.15
N THR A 198 -21.25 2.70 4.42
CA THR A 198 -20.66 2.97 5.73
C THR A 198 -19.16 3.34 5.57
N THR A 199 -18.40 3.24 6.65
CA THR A 199 -16.93 3.33 6.66
C THR A 199 -16.34 2.10 7.38
N CYS A 200 -15.02 1.91 7.36
CA CYS A 200 -14.38 0.85 8.14
C CYS A 200 -14.75 0.93 9.63
N ALA A 201 -14.71 2.12 10.24
CA ALA A 201 -15.13 2.31 11.63
C ALA A 201 -16.63 2.09 11.82
N GLY A 202 -17.44 2.50 10.86
CA GLY A 202 -18.88 2.24 10.85
C GLY A 202 -19.22 0.75 10.80
N LEU A 203 -18.48 -0.05 10.01
CA LEU A 203 -18.62 -1.50 9.97
C LEU A 203 -18.26 -2.14 11.31
N VAL A 204 -17.14 -1.73 11.93
CA VAL A 204 -16.76 -2.21 13.27
C VAL A 204 -17.86 -1.93 14.29
N ARG A 205 -18.43 -0.71 14.31
CA ARG A 205 -19.55 -0.36 15.19
C ARG A 205 -20.78 -1.23 14.94
N ARG A 206 -21.14 -1.45 13.68
CA ARG A 206 -22.31 -2.25 13.27
C ARG A 206 -22.21 -3.70 13.77
N LEU A 207 -21.01 -4.27 13.77
CA LEU A 207 -20.80 -5.68 14.11
C LEU A 207 -20.63 -5.94 15.61
N ARG A 208 -20.62 -4.91 16.46
CA ARG A 208 -20.49 -5.08 17.92
C ARG A 208 -21.67 -5.88 18.47
N GLY A 209 -21.40 -7.07 18.99
CA GLY A 209 -22.39 -7.91 19.65
C GLY A 209 -23.39 -8.60 18.72
N LEU A 210 -23.17 -8.57 17.39
CA LEU A 210 -24.03 -9.24 16.42
C LEU A 210 -23.32 -10.46 15.82
N GLU A 211 -23.97 -11.61 15.86
CA GLU A 211 -23.61 -12.71 14.97
C GLU A 211 -23.91 -12.30 13.53
N SER A 212 -22.87 -12.21 12.71
CA SER A 212 -23.08 -12.03 11.27
C SER A 212 -23.43 -13.39 10.65
N ARG A 213 -24.38 -13.39 9.71
CA ARG A 213 -24.84 -14.58 8.96
C ARG A 213 -24.91 -14.24 7.47
N GLY A 214 -24.83 -15.26 6.62
CA GLY A 214 -24.89 -15.10 5.18
C GLY A 214 -23.56 -14.78 4.50
N GLU A 215 -23.57 -14.79 3.18
CA GLU A 215 -22.41 -14.53 2.33
C GLU A 215 -22.19 -13.02 2.17
N VAL A 216 -20.93 -12.59 2.27
CA VAL A 216 -20.58 -11.17 2.33
C VAL A 216 -19.53 -10.81 1.28
N THR A 217 -19.80 -9.72 0.56
CA THR A 217 -18.83 -9.00 -0.26
C THR A 217 -18.61 -7.61 0.34
N LEU A 218 -17.36 -7.24 0.60
CA LEU A 218 -17.00 -5.90 1.02
C LEU A 218 -16.36 -5.14 -0.14
N VAL A 219 -16.74 -3.88 -0.32
CA VAL A 219 -16.09 -2.93 -1.23
C VAL A 219 -15.55 -1.78 -0.40
N VAL A 220 -14.24 -1.69 -0.24
CA VAL A 220 -13.55 -0.61 0.46
C VAL A 220 -13.15 0.44 -0.56
N GLY A 221 -13.61 1.67 -0.38
CA GLY A 221 -13.34 2.80 -1.25
C GLY A 221 -11.86 3.16 -1.33
N PRO A 222 -11.51 4.07 -2.25
CA PRO A 222 -10.13 4.49 -2.44
C PRO A 222 -9.58 5.12 -1.16
N GLY A 223 -8.28 4.90 -0.94
CA GLY A 223 -7.52 5.58 0.12
C GLY A 223 -6.51 6.55 -0.47
N GLN A 224 -5.75 7.21 0.39
CA GLN A 224 -4.54 7.87 -0.05
C GLN A 224 -3.56 6.78 -0.52
N ALA A 225 -3.09 6.86 -1.76
CA ALA A 225 -1.99 6.01 -2.20
C ALA A 225 -0.79 6.31 -1.30
N ALA A 226 -0.09 5.27 -0.88
CA ALA A 226 1.23 5.49 -0.31
C ALA A 226 2.03 6.23 -1.38
N GLY A 227 2.56 7.41 -1.06
CA GLY A 227 3.62 7.98 -1.88
C GLY A 227 4.71 6.90 -2.06
N PRO A 228 5.43 6.89 -3.19
CA PRO A 228 6.53 5.95 -3.38
C PRO A 228 7.43 5.95 -2.15
N ASP A 229 7.84 4.75 -1.77
CA ASP A 229 8.65 4.51 -0.58
C ASP A 229 9.82 5.50 -0.57
N PRO A 230 9.94 6.37 0.46
CA PRO A 230 11.05 7.29 0.57
C PRO A 230 12.41 6.61 0.43
N SER A 231 12.53 5.34 0.85
CA SER A 231 13.75 4.56 0.70
C SER A 231 14.05 4.15 -0.76
N GLU A 232 13.02 3.97 -1.58
CA GLU A 232 13.17 3.66 -3.01
C GLU A 232 13.53 4.92 -3.81
N VAL A 233 12.92 6.05 -3.47
CA VAL A 233 13.33 7.37 -3.98
C VAL A 233 14.82 7.58 -3.67
N ASP A 234 15.23 7.35 -2.42
CA ASP A 234 16.62 7.50 -2.01
C ASP A 234 17.56 6.51 -2.72
N ARG A 235 17.13 5.26 -2.91
CA ARG A 235 17.91 4.23 -3.61
C ARG A 235 18.20 4.64 -5.06
N LEU A 236 17.17 5.04 -5.80
CA LEU A 236 17.31 5.46 -7.21
C LEU A 236 18.14 6.73 -7.34
N LEU A 237 17.97 7.67 -6.41
CA LEU A 237 18.79 8.88 -6.32
C LEU A 237 20.27 8.53 -6.05
N ARG A 238 20.56 7.70 -5.04
CA ARG A 238 21.94 7.26 -4.73
C ARG A 238 22.59 6.53 -5.90
N GLN A 239 21.85 5.63 -6.57
CA GLN A 239 22.35 4.91 -7.75
C GLN A 239 22.67 5.85 -8.91
N GLY A 240 21.79 6.81 -9.20
CA GLY A 240 22.03 7.80 -10.24
C GLY A 240 23.19 8.75 -9.94
N LEU A 241 23.34 9.14 -8.67
CA LEU A 241 24.47 9.95 -8.22
C LEU A 241 25.79 9.18 -8.35
N ALA A 242 25.83 7.91 -7.94
CA ALA A 242 27.02 7.07 -8.04
C ALA A 242 27.40 6.75 -9.49
N ALA A 243 26.44 6.63 -10.40
CA ALA A 243 26.69 6.37 -11.82
C ALA A 243 27.34 7.58 -12.54
N GLY A 244 27.10 8.81 -12.07
CA GLY A 244 27.74 10.03 -12.59
C GLY A 244 27.39 10.42 -14.04
N GLN A 245 26.44 9.72 -14.68
CA GLN A 245 26.11 9.87 -16.10
C GLN A 245 25.16 11.04 -16.40
N GLU A 246 24.49 11.59 -15.39
CA GLU A 246 23.50 12.66 -15.54
C GLU A 246 23.56 13.66 -14.38
N GLY A 247 23.30 14.94 -14.67
CA GLY A 247 23.31 16.00 -13.67
C GLY A 247 22.13 15.92 -12.68
N PRO A 248 22.23 16.53 -11.48
CA PRO A 248 21.21 16.44 -10.42
C PRO A 248 19.77 16.73 -10.87
N SER A 249 19.58 17.75 -11.71
CA SER A 249 18.25 18.15 -12.19
C SER A 249 17.66 17.14 -13.18
N ALA A 250 18.50 16.51 -14.00
CA ALA A 250 18.09 15.47 -14.94
C ALA A 250 17.74 14.17 -14.20
N LEU A 251 18.57 13.77 -13.23
CA LEU A 251 18.31 12.62 -12.36
C LEU A 251 17.00 12.77 -11.59
N ALA A 252 16.78 13.92 -10.94
CA ALA A 252 15.54 14.18 -10.21
C ALA A 252 14.31 14.17 -11.13
N ARG A 253 14.43 14.67 -12.37
CA ARG A 253 13.35 14.62 -13.36
C ARG A 253 13.04 13.19 -13.80
N ARG A 254 14.06 12.36 -14.02
CA ARG A 254 13.89 10.95 -14.40
C ARG A 254 13.25 10.16 -13.26
N VAL A 255 13.79 10.24 -12.04
CA VAL A 255 13.23 9.55 -10.87
C VAL A 255 11.82 10.04 -10.55
N ALA A 256 11.55 11.34 -10.67
CA ALA A 256 10.19 11.85 -10.51
C ALA A 256 9.22 11.30 -11.55
N LYS A 257 9.65 11.17 -12.81
CA LYS A 257 8.84 10.57 -13.88
C LYS A 257 8.62 9.07 -13.65
N ASP A 258 9.66 8.34 -13.29
CA ASP A 258 9.63 6.88 -13.09
C ASP A 258 8.73 6.48 -11.90
N LEU A 259 8.67 7.34 -10.87
CA LEU A 259 7.87 7.11 -9.65
C LEU A 259 6.57 7.92 -9.59
N GLY A 260 6.24 8.72 -10.61
CA GLY A 260 5.03 9.55 -10.64
C GLY A 260 4.99 10.66 -9.56
N LEU A 261 6.16 11.20 -9.18
CA LEU A 261 6.32 12.23 -8.15
C LEU A 261 6.43 13.65 -8.71
N ASN A 262 6.25 14.64 -7.82
CA ASN A 262 6.66 16.01 -8.12
C ASN A 262 8.19 16.13 -8.16
N ARG A 263 8.71 16.67 -9.28
CA ARG A 263 10.13 16.95 -9.50
C ARG A 263 10.78 17.79 -8.39
N GLU A 264 10.08 18.80 -7.87
CA GLU A 264 10.63 19.71 -6.86
C GLU A 264 10.95 18.97 -5.55
N GLY A 265 10.06 18.07 -5.11
CA GLY A 265 10.27 17.25 -3.92
C GLY A 265 11.42 16.26 -4.09
N VAL A 266 11.52 15.60 -5.25
CA VAL A 266 12.61 14.66 -5.56
C VAL A 266 13.96 15.40 -5.65
N TYR A 267 13.97 16.61 -6.21
CA TYR A 267 15.19 17.42 -6.30
C TYR A 267 15.66 17.89 -4.93
N ALA A 268 14.74 18.34 -4.06
CA ALA A 268 15.06 18.68 -2.67
C ALA A 268 15.65 17.49 -1.91
N ARG A 269 15.08 16.29 -2.11
CA ARG A 269 15.60 15.06 -1.50
C ARG A 269 17.00 14.70 -2.00
N LEU A 270 17.25 14.81 -3.31
CA LEU A 270 18.57 14.60 -3.92
C LEU A 270 19.63 15.52 -3.29
N LEU A 271 19.30 16.80 -3.11
CA LEU A 271 20.21 17.75 -2.46
C LEU A 271 20.52 17.34 -1.01
N SER A 272 19.51 16.90 -0.25
CA SER A 272 19.73 16.42 1.12
C SER A 272 20.64 15.19 1.17
N LEU A 273 20.49 14.24 0.23
CA LEU A 273 21.33 13.03 0.17
C LEU A 273 22.79 13.35 -0.20
N LYS A 274 23.02 14.35 -1.06
CA LYS A 274 24.36 14.84 -1.37
C LYS A 274 25.04 15.48 -0.17
N GLN A 275 24.27 16.20 0.66
CA GLN A 275 24.78 16.78 1.90
C GLN A 275 25.17 15.67 2.89
N THR A 276 24.33 14.65 3.06
CA THR A 276 24.62 13.50 3.95
C THR A 276 25.82 12.67 3.47
N ALA A 277 25.94 12.39 2.16
CA ALA A 277 27.09 11.66 1.61
C ALA A 277 28.41 12.45 1.72
N GLY A 278 28.36 13.77 1.57
CA GLY A 278 29.50 14.64 1.87
C GLY A 278 29.87 14.70 3.35
N THR A 279 28.95 14.31 4.24
CA THR A 279 29.21 14.19 5.69
C THR A 279 29.85 12.84 6.04
N GLU A 280 29.46 11.75 5.35
CA GLU A 280 30.02 10.39 5.55
C GLU A 280 31.44 10.22 4.93
N GLU A 281 31.75 10.89 3.81
CA GLU A 281 33.12 10.94 3.26
C GLU A 281 34.07 11.81 4.10
N MET A 282 33.55 12.70 4.95
CA MET A 282 34.33 13.48 5.92
C MET A 282 34.72 12.69 7.18
N ASP A 283 34.08 11.56 7.46
CA ASP A 283 34.27 10.78 8.71
C ASP A 283 35.34 9.66 8.57
N ALA A 284 35.80 9.38 7.34
CA ALA A 284 36.82 8.36 7.05
C ALA A 284 38.26 8.90 6.90
N GLY A 285 38.49 10.18 7.19
CA GLY A 285 39.78 10.85 7.01
C GLY A 285 40.13 11.73 8.20
N VAL A 286 40.33 11.14 9.38
CA VAL A 286 40.97 11.85 10.49
C VAL A 286 42.46 11.97 10.20
N ASP A 287 42.90 13.17 9.82
CA ASP A 287 44.19 13.67 10.30
C ASP A 287 44.19 15.20 10.44
N SER A 288 44.41 15.64 11.68
CA SER A 288 44.85 16.97 12.15
C SER A 288 44.37 18.24 11.40
N ALA A 289 43.16 18.73 11.73
CA ALA A 289 42.82 20.15 11.59
C ALA A 289 42.42 20.73 12.95
N GLN A 290 43.16 21.75 13.39
CA GLN A 290 43.10 22.40 14.71
C GLN A 290 41.68 22.79 15.11
N GLU A 291 41.16 22.14 16.15
CA GLU A 291 39.96 22.56 16.87
C GLU A 291 40.32 23.80 17.70
N GLN A 292 39.57 24.88 17.52
CA GLN A 292 39.75 26.13 18.26
C GLN A 292 38.46 26.49 18.98
N GLU A 293 38.60 27.10 20.16
CA GLU A 293 37.45 27.45 20.99
C GLU A 293 37.52 28.92 21.41
N ARG A 294 36.34 29.55 21.54
CA ARG A 294 36.24 30.90 22.06
C ARG A 294 34.97 31.08 22.87
N VAL A 295 35.10 31.79 23.99
CA VAL A 295 33.98 32.10 24.88
C VAL A 295 33.33 33.41 24.42
N LEU A 296 32.04 33.36 24.11
CA LEU A 296 31.24 34.48 23.63
C LEU A 296 30.18 34.85 24.67
N ARG A 297 29.95 36.15 24.89
CA ARG A 297 28.96 36.64 25.85
C ARG A 297 27.77 37.27 25.14
N VAL A 298 26.58 36.75 25.40
CA VAL A 298 25.32 37.30 24.89
C VAL A 298 25.02 38.59 25.66
N SER A 299 25.20 39.73 25.02
CA SER A 299 25.08 41.04 25.69
C SER A 299 23.88 41.86 25.23
N ASN A 300 23.23 41.48 24.13
CA ASN A 300 22.03 42.14 23.62
C ASN A 300 20.81 41.84 24.51
N SER A 301 19.89 42.81 24.61
CA SER A 301 18.74 42.77 25.53
C SER A 301 17.76 41.63 25.27
N LEU A 302 17.71 41.10 24.05
CA LEU A 302 16.77 40.08 23.63
C LEU A 302 17.36 38.65 23.62
N GLY A 303 18.65 38.48 23.95
CA GLY A 303 19.33 37.18 23.90
C GLY A 303 19.53 36.62 22.48
N LEU A 304 19.77 35.31 22.34
CA LEU A 304 19.86 34.65 21.03
C LEU A 304 18.47 34.37 20.41
N HIS A 305 17.75 35.44 20.05
CA HIS A 305 16.51 35.34 19.30
C HIS A 305 16.73 35.10 17.79
N ALA A 306 15.63 34.93 17.05
CA ALA A 306 15.65 34.49 15.65
C ALA A 306 16.57 35.32 14.74
N ARG A 307 16.59 36.65 14.90
CA ARG A 307 17.49 37.53 14.14
C ARG A 307 18.98 37.35 14.51
N ALA A 308 19.32 37.21 15.79
CA ALA A 308 20.69 36.94 16.22
C ALA A 308 21.15 35.56 15.70
N ALA A 309 20.30 34.54 15.85
CA ALA A 309 20.52 33.20 15.32
C ALA A 309 20.70 33.18 13.79
N ALA A 310 19.90 33.94 13.04
CA ALA A 310 20.05 34.09 11.59
C ALA A 310 21.36 34.76 11.20
N LYS A 311 21.80 35.79 11.94
CA LYS A 311 23.09 36.44 11.70
C LYS A 311 24.27 35.53 12.00
N ILE A 312 24.20 34.74 13.08
CA ILE A 312 25.23 33.73 13.40
C ILE A 312 25.32 32.69 12.27
N SER A 313 24.19 32.11 11.87
CA SER A 313 24.13 31.13 10.78
C SER A 313 24.65 31.71 9.45
N GLN A 314 24.26 32.94 9.12
CA GLN A 314 24.73 33.62 7.92
C GLN A 314 26.23 33.94 7.97
N THR A 315 26.78 34.28 9.14
CA THR A 315 28.22 34.51 9.31
C THR A 315 28.97 33.19 9.17
N VAL A 316 28.56 32.12 9.85
CA VAL A 316 29.22 30.80 9.79
C VAL A 316 29.20 30.23 8.37
N ALA A 317 28.10 30.40 7.63
CA ALA A 317 27.98 29.94 6.24
C ALA A 317 28.98 30.58 5.26
N GLN A 318 29.67 31.66 5.65
CA GLN A 318 30.70 32.31 4.84
C GLN A 318 32.08 31.66 4.97
N TYR A 319 32.27 30.75 5.93
CA TYR A 319 33.55 30.15 6.24
C TYR A 319 33.53 28.63 6.00
N GLN A 320 34.66 28.09 5.54
CA GLN A 320 34.88 26.66 5.35
C GLN A 320 35.29 26.00 6.68
N CYS A 321 34.35 25.89 7.60
CA CYS A 321 34.53 25.23 8.90
C CYS A 321 33.17 24.83 9.50
N SER A 322 33.17 23.81 10.36
CA SER A 322 32.05 23.53 11.24
C SER A 322 32.19 24.36 12.51
N VAL A 323 31.07 24.87 13.02
CA VAL A 323 31.04 25.64 14.27
C VAL A 323 29.90 25.13 15.14
N ARG A 324 30.22 24.79 16.38
CA ARG A 324 29.27 24.39 17.41
C ARG A 324 29.21 25.43 18.50
N LEU A 325 28.00 25.72 18.96
CA LEU A 325 27.74 26.60 20.09
C LEU A 325 27.26 25.76 21.27
N LEU A 326 27.93 25.90 22.40
CA LEU A 326 27.62 25.15 23.61
C LEU A 326 27.24 26.12 24.72
N LYS A 327 26.10 25.86 25.34
CA LYS A 327 25.66 26.53 26.57
C LYS A 327 25.24 25.46 27.56
N ASP A 328 25.90 25.43 28.72
CA ASP A 328 25.73 24.40 29.74
C ASP A 328 26.00 22.98 29.23
N GLN A 329 24.96 22.22 28.86
CA GLN A 329 25.01 20.87 28.31
C GLN A 329 24.26 20.77 26.97
N VAL A 330 23.80 21.90 26.42
CA VAL A 330 23.06 21.96 25.16
C VAL A 330 24.02 22.41 24.07
N GLU A 331 24.11 21.59 23.03
CA GLU A 331 24.92 21.83 21.84
C GLU A 331 24.01 22.25 20.68
N ALA A 332 24.46 23.25 19.92
CA ALA A 332 23.79 23.68 18.72
C ALA A 332 24.76 23.83 17.55
N ASP A 333 24.30 23.40 16.39
CA ASP A 333 24.96 23.68 15.12
C ASP A 333 24.77 25.16 14.76
N ALA A 334 25.88 25.90 14.70
CA ALA A 334 25.86 27.32 14.40
C ALA A 334 25.44 27.61 12.95
N ALA A 335 25.37 26.61 12.06
CA ALA A 335 24.79 26.77 10.73
C ALA A 335 23.25 26.71 10.72
N SER A 336 22.61 26.24 11.80
CA SER A 336 21.15 26.05 11.89
C SER A 336 20.49 27.06 12.83
N VAL A 337 19.69 27.97 12.27
CA VAL A 337 18.93 28.97 13.04
C VAL A 337 18.04 28.31 14.10
N LEU A 338 17.37 27.21 13.77
CA LEU A 338 16.51 26.49 14.71
C LEU A 338 17.31 25.82 15.83
N SER A 339 18.51 25.35 15.54
CA SER A 339 19.40 24.75 16.54
C SER A 339 19.90 25.80 17.53
N ILE A 340 20.33 26.97 17.04
CA ILE A 340 20.79 28.09 17.88
C ILE A 340 19.68 28.60 18.79
N LEU A 341 18.45 28.72 18.28
CA LEU A 341 17.28 29.09 19.07
C LEU A 341 17.01 28.10 20.22
N GLY A 342 17.35 26.82 20.02
CA GLY A 342 17.22 25.77 21.03
C GLY A 342 18.20 25.87 22.20
N LEU A 343 19.25 26.71 22.12
CA LEU A 343 20.19 26.93 23.22
C LEU A 343 19.57 27.69 24.41
N ASP A 344 18.46 28.39 24.17
CA ASP A 344 17.79 29.25 25.15
C ASP A 344 18.80 30.14 25.91
N ALA A 345 19.44 31.05 25.17
CA ALA A 345 20.52 31.89 25.67
C ALA A 345 20.04 33.34 25.89
N PRO A 346 19.48 33.68 27.06
CA PRO A 346 19.09 35.05 27.39
C PRO A 346 20.30 35.98 27.59
N GLN A 347 20.05 37.29 27.69
CA GLN A 347 21.08 38.28 28.00
C GLN A 347 21.89 37.88 29.23
N GLY A 348 23.21 38.03 29.15
CA GLY A 348 24.16 37.64 30.18
C GLY A 348 24.68 36.20 30.07
N SER A 349 24.13 35.39 29.15
CA SER A 349 24.60 34.01 28.93
C SER A 349 26.01 33.96 28.35
N THR A 350 26.75 32.93 28.75
CA THR A 350 28.07 32.59 28.21
C THR A 350 27.93 31.38 27.29
N ILE A 351 28.49 31.47 26.09
CA ILE A 351 28.44 30.43 25.06
C ILE A 351 29.86 30.09 24.66
N LEU A 352 30.20 28.80 24.65
CA LEU A 352 31.45 28.32 24.08
C LEU A 352 31.24 28.03 22.59
N ALA A 353 31.95 28.75 21.73
CA ALA A 353 31.99 28.47 20.30
C ALA A 353 33.20 27.59 19.99
N GLN A 354 32.97 26.38 19.49
CA GLN A 354 34.00 25.44 19.02
C GLN A 354 33.98 25.42 17.50
N ALA A 355 35.10 25.74 16.86
CA ALA A 355 35.22 25.73 15.41
C ALA A 355 36.28 24.71 14.97
N GLN A 356 35.95 23.96 13.92
CA GLN A 356 36.84 22.97 13.34
C GLN A 356 36.90 23.13 11.82
N GLY A 357 38.12 23.19 11.28
CA GLY A 357 38.35 23.32 9.84
C GLY A 357 39.36 24.43 9.48
N PRO A 358 39.68 24.59 8.19
CA PRO A 358 40.75 25.47 7.71
C PRO A 358 40.55 26.96 8.05
N GLN A 359 39.32 27.37 8.40
CA GLN A 359 38.99 28.75 8.79
C GLN A 359 38.46 28.88 10.23
N ALA A 360 38.81 27.94 11.12
CA ALA A 360 38.36 27.94 12.52
C ALA A 360 38.70 29.24 13.29
N GLY A 361 39.91 29.78 13.15
CA GLY A 361 40.28 31.06 13.78
C GLY A 361 39.46 32.24 13.22
N PRO A 362 39.48 32.48 11.88
CA PRO A 362 38.73 33.57 11.26
C PRO A 362 37.22 33.58 11.55
N VAL A 363 36.57 32.42 11.62
CA VAL A 363 35.13 32.37 11.95
C VAL A 363 34.87 32.74 13.41
N LEU A 364 35.75 32.33 14.34
CA LEU A 364 35.63 32.67 15.76
C LEU A 364 35.85 34.17 16.00
N ASP A 365 36.80 34.78 15.28
CA ASP A 365 37.00 36.24 15.29
C ASP A 365 35.75 36.98 14.78
N ALA A 366 35.14 36.48 13.70
CA ALA A 366 33.92 37.07 13.14
C ALA A 366 32.71 36.93 14.08
N LEU A 367 32.59 35.79 14.77
CA LEU A 367 31.56 35.58 15.77
C LEU A 367 31.77 36.48 17.00
N GLU A 368 33.01 36.66 17.45
CA GLU A 368 33.33 37.58 18.55
C GLU A 368 32.96 39.03 18.21
N GLN A 369 33.29 39.49 16.99
CA GLN A 369 32.87 40.80 16.51
C GLN A 369 31.34 40.92 16.41
N LEU A 370 30.66 39.87 15.94
CA LEU A 370 29.21 39.86 15.81
C LEU A 370 28.50 39.95 17.18
N PHE A 371 28.99 39.21 18.18
CA PHE A 371 28.48 39.25 19.55
C PHE A 371 28.81 40.59 20.22
N GLY A 372 30.03 41.11 20.03
CA GLY A 372 30.45 42.42 20.55
C GLY A 372 29.70 43.60 19.92
N GLY A 373 29.32 43.47 18.64
CA GLY A 373 28.48 44.42 17.92
C GLY A 373 26.99 44.29 18.21
N LEU A 374 26.60 43.52 19.22
CA LEU A 374 25.20 43.28 19.64
C LEU A 374 24.30 42.85 18.49
N PHE A 375 24.85 42.12 17.51
CA PHE A 375 24.14 41.72 16.30
C PHE A 375 23.53 42.92 15.54
N GLY A 376 24.11 44.13 15.65
CA GLY A 376 23.59 45.36 15.03
C GLY A 376 22.31 45.89 15.66
N GLU A 377 22.04 45.52 16.92
CA GLU A 377 20.93 46.01 17.72
C GLU A 377 21.49 47.05 18.71
N GLY A 378 20.85 48.22 18.80
CA GLY A 378 21.28 49.26 19.75
C GLY A 378 21.29 48.75 21.19
N ALA A 379 22.21 49.28 22.01
CA ALA A 379 22.39 48.91 23.42
C ALA A 379 21.10 49.02 24.23
#